data_AF-A0A7W1S5U2-F1
#
_entry.id   AF-A0A7W1S5U2-F1
#
_cell.length_a   1.000
_cell.length_b   1.000
_cell.length_c   1.000
_cell.angle_alpha   90.00
_cell.angle_beta   90.00
_cell.angle_gamma   90.00
#
_symmetry.space_group_name_H-M   'P 1'
#
loop_
_entity.id
_entity.type
_entity.pdbx_description
1 polymer ?
#
loop_
_entity_poly.entity_id
_entity_poly.type
_entity_poly.pdbx_seq_one_letter_code
_entity_poly.pdbx_strand_id
1 'polypeptide(L)'
;MPIRSRRNQYRGVNAHLQSVLQADASWDSFHSNYISDLAEAIDGNLPSGYLVDVERSLQIHEFHPDTGELLIRQRKPDLTIYDTERNRPRRGSDASGSAVATLVLPLSETLPITDESFYSALIIYEQQDDKRFGRPVTRIELLSPTNKSSGHGYFQYVDKRYAALNSGLRLVEIDYLHETPSPINGIPHYPNQEASFPYYITVSDPTPSLEKGLSETYGFAVDEPIPKVDIPLAGTELLPVDFGGVYNRTFRKLQAYSYLVDYEQLPINFERYSEADQERIKRRMETVRLAQEQGANLEEGPFPLPDV
;
A
#
# COMPACT_ATOMS: atom_id res chain seq x y z
N MET A 1 -5.47 -18.86 26.90
CA MET A 1 -4.04 -18.44 26.90
C MET A 1 -3.80 -17.80 25.55
N PRO A 2 -3.02 -16.72 25.43
CA PRO A 2 -2.85 -16.05 24.14
C PRO A 2 -2.27 -17.03 23.09
N ILE A 3 -2.82 -17.02 21.88
CA ILE A 3 -2.30 -17.80 20.76
C ILE A 3 -1.55 -16.85 19.83
N ARG A 4 -0.24 -17.08 19.69
CA ARG A 4 0.66 -16.21 18.91
C ARG A 4 1.51 -17.05 17.97
N SER A 5 1.87 -16.48 16.84
CA SER A 5 2.75 -17.10 15.86
C SER A 5 3.65 -16.04 15.21
N ARG A 6 4.92 -16.37 14.98
CA ARG A 6 5.82 -15.51 14.19
C ARG A 6 5.48 -15.55 12.70
N ARG A 7 4.74 -16.55 12.26
CA ARG A 7 4.16 -16.62 10.93
C ARG A 7 2.79 -15.97 10.91
N ASN A 8 2.57 -15.15 9.89
CA ASN A 8 1.23 -14.65 9.60
C ASN A 8 0.30 -15.83 9.33
N GLN A 9 -0.75 -15.96 10.13
CA GLN A 9 -1.72 -17.05 9.97
C GLN A 9 -2.80 -16.74 8.94
N TYR A 10 -2.88 -15.51 8.45
CA TYR A 10 -3.74 -15.16 7.32
C TYR A 10 -3.03 -15.44 5.99
N ARG A 11 -3.78 -15.73 4.93
CA ARG A 11 -3.23 -15.81 3.57
C ARG A 11 -2.83 -14.43 3.02
N GLY A 12 -3.46 -13.37 3.52
CA GLY A 12 -3.20 -11.97 3.14
C GLY A 12 -2.84 -11.08 4.33
N VAL A 13 -3.38 -9.87 4.33
CA VAL A 13 -3.20 -8.91 5.43
C VAL A 13 -3.72 -9.52 6.74
N ASN A 14 -2.93 -9.39 7.80
CA ASN A 14 -3.28 -9.93 9.11
C ASN A 14 -4.25 -8.98 9.81
N ALA A 15 -5.52 -9.37 9.92
CA ALA A 15 -6.57 -8.52 10.49
C ALA A 15 -6.28 -8.10 11.96
N HIS A 16 -5.65 -8.96 12.75
CA HIS A 16 -5.31 -8.67 14.15
C HIS A 16 -4.21 -7.62 14.21
N LEU A 17 -3.11 -7.82 13.47
CA LEU A 17 -2.03 -6.82 13.42
C LEU A 17 -2.56 -5.49 12.90
N GLN A 18 -3.33 -5.52 11.81
CA GLN A 18 -3.86 -4.32 11.16
C GLN A 18 -4.80 -3.53 12.08
N SER A 19 -5.58 -4.21 12.92
CA SER A 19 -6.42 -3.54 13.92
C SER A 19 -5.62 -2.78 14.98
N VAL A 20 -4.53 -3.37 15.48
CA VAL A 20 -3.64 -2.71 16.45
C VAL A 20 -2.91 -1.54 15.82
N LEU A 21 -2.39 -1.70 14.60
CA LEU A 21 -1.67 -0.64 13.91
C LEU A 21 -2.53 0.60 13.62
N GLN A 22 -3.82 0.40 13.34
CA GLN A 22 -4.79 1.47 13.13
C GLN A 22 -5.24 2.13 14.45
N ALA A 23 -5.38 1.36 15.53
CA ALA A 23 -5.85 1.86 16.82
C ALA A 23 -4.77 2.60 17.63
N ASP A 24 -3.54 2.07 17.68
CA ASP A 24 -2.50 2.51 18.63
C ASP A 24 -1.45 3.44 17.99
N ALA A 25 -1.75 4.05 16.83
CA ALA A 25 -0.84 4.92 16.08
C ALA A 25 0.56 4.30 15.80
N SER A 26 0.68 2.97 15.86
CA SER A 26 1.93 2.23 15.64
C SER A 26 2.24 1.98 14.15
N TRP A 27 1.42 2.56 13.27
CA TRP A 27 1.55 2.46 11.82
C TRP A 27 2.92 2.88 11.31
N ASP A 28 3.55 3.90 11.89
CA ASP A 28 4.79 4.49 11.35
C ASP A 28 5.98 3.52 11.34
N SER A 29 6.06 2.67 12.36
CA SER A 29 7.08 1.61 12.43
C SER A 29 6.82 0.52 11.40
N PHE A 30 5.56 0.06 11.27
CA PHE A 30 5.19 -0.90 10.23
C PHE A 30 5.45 -0.35 8.83
N HIS A 31 5.04 0.90 8.58
CA HIS A 31 5.24 1.59 7.31
C HIS A 31 6.72 1.62 6.91
N SER A 32 7.59 2.08 7.80
CA SER A 32 9.03 2.18 7.52
C SER A 32 9.67 0.82 7.24
N ASN A 33 9.30 -0.21 8.02
CA ASN A 33 9.81 -1.56 7.82
C ASN A 33 9.30 -2.20 6.52
N TYR A 34 8.00 -2.03 6.22
CA TYR A 34 7.39 -2.53 5.00
C TYR A 34 8.00 -1.89 3.76
N ILE A 35 8.18 -0.57 3.75
CA ILE A 35 8.81 0.15 2.63
C ILE A 35 10.25 -0.32 2.42
N SER A 36 11.01 -0.54 3.50
CA SER A 36 12.37 -1.07 3.40
C SER A 36 12.37 -2.50 2.83
N ASP A 37 11.47 -3.37 3.29
CA ASP A 37 11.38 -4.74 2.81
C ASP A 37 10.88 -4.80 1.35
N LEU A 38 10.01 -3.85 0.94
CA LEU A 38 9.53 -3.68 -0.42
C LEU A 38 10.64 -3.19 -1.35
N ALA A 39 11.45 -2.22 -0.90
CA ALA A 39 12.59 -1.71 -1.65
C ALA A 39 13.57 -2.82 -2.00
N GLU A 40 13.94 -3.64 -1.01
CA GLU A 40 14.84 -4.78 -1.22
C GLU A 40 14.24 -5.84 -2.16
N ALA A 41 12.93 -6.09 -2.06
CA ALA A 41 12.26 -7.05 -2.94
C ALA A 41 12.19 -6.55 -4.40
N ILE A 42 11.96 -5.25 -4.59
CA ILE A 42 11.94 -4.62 -5.92
C ILE A 42 13.36 -4.59 -6.49
N ASP A 43 14.35 -4.11 -5.73
CA ASP A 43 15.76 -4.05 -6.16
C ASP A 43 16.27 -5.40 -6.67
N GLY A 44 15.96 -6.49 -5.95
CA GLY A 44 16.35 -7.85 -6.33
C GLY A 44 15.72 -8.37 -7.63
N ASN A 45 14.65 -7.74 -8.13
CA ASN A 45 13.94 -8.14 -9.36
C ASN A 45 13.96 -7.06 -10.45
N LEU A 46 14.56 -5.89 -10.20
CA LEU A 46 14.59 -4.80 -11.16
C LEU A 46 15.45 -5.16 -12.39
N PRO A 47 14.97 -4.87 -13.62
CA PRO A 47 15.80 -4.98 -14.81
C PRO A 47 17.03 -4.07 -14.73
N SER A 48 18.13 -4.49 -15.35
CA SER A 48 19.33 -3.66 -15.53
C SER A 48 18.94 -2.29 -16.07
N GLY A 49 19.56 -1.21 -15.57
CA GLY A 49 19.31 0.19 -15.94
C GLY A 49 18.09 0.84 -15.27
N TYR A 50 17.50 0.15 -14.29
CA TYR A 50 16.67 0.77 -13.26
C TYR A 50 17.39 0.70 -11.91
N LEU A 51 17.03 1.60 -11.01
CA LEU A 51 17.34 1.49 -9.59
C LEU A 51 16.14 1.91 -8.76
N VAL A 52 16.13 1.54 -7.50
CA VAL A 52 15.13 1.98 -6.52
C VAL A 52 15.80 2.75 -5.39
N ASP A 53 15.16 3.83 -4.94
CA ASP A 53 15.57 4.55 -3.73
C ASP A 53 14.37 4.73 -2.80
N VAL A 54 14.67 4.71 -1.50
CA VAL A 54 13.70 5.02 -0.45
C VAL A 54 13.85 6.48 -0.09
N GLU A 55 12.83 7.29 -0.38
CA GLU A 55 12.80 8.70 -0.02
C GLU A 55 12.97 8.83 1.49
N ARG A 56 14.06 9.48 1.94
CA ARG A 56 14.31 9.63 3.38
C ARG A 56 13.29 10.58 3.99
N SER A 57 12.71 10.16 5.12
CA SER A 57 11.94 11.02 6.01
C SER A 57 12.73 12.29 6.34
N LEU A 58 12.38 13.42 5.72
CA LEU A 58 12.80 14.73 6.22
C LEU A 58 11.86 15.12 7.35
N GLN A 59 12.41 15.34 8.54
CA GLN A 59 11.70 16.09 9.59
C GLN A 59 11.61 17.54 9.11
N ILE A 60 10.43 17.96 8.64
CA ILE A 60 10.21 19.38 8.38
C ILE A 60 9.80 20.00 9.70
N HIS A 61 10.51 21.04 10.12
CA HIS A 61 10.04 21.96 11.13
C HIS A 61 9.24 23.04 10.40
N GLU A 62 7.92 22.90 10.37
CA GLU A 62 7.04 23.92 9.83
C GLU A 62 6.66 24.88 10.97
N PHE A 63 7.00 26.15 10.80
CA PHE A 63 6.67 27.18 11.77
C PHE A 63 5.38 27.85 11.31
N HIS A 64 4.32 27.79 12.12
CA HIS A 64 3.10 28.51 11.79
C HIS A 64 3.27 29.98 12.19
N PRO A 65 3.37 30.93 11.24
CA PRO A 65 3.75 32.31 11.54
C PRO A 65 2.73 33.02 12.45
N ASP A 66 1.46 32.61 12.41
CA ASP A 66 0.39 33.26 13.19
C ASP A 66 0.20 32.67 14.59
N THR A 67 0.63 31.43 14.84
CA THR A 67 0.43 30.74 16.14
C THR A 67 1.74 30.48 16.89
N GLY A 68 2.89 30.58 16.20
CA GLY A 68 4.20 30.29 16.77
C GLY A 68 4.46 28.81 17.04
N GLU A 69 3.55 27.92 16.61
CA GLU A 69 3.71 26.48 16.81
C GLU A 69 4.76 25.89 15.86
N LEU A 70 5.64 25.07 16.43
CA LEU A 70 6.60 24.26 15.69
C LEU A 70 5.94 22.91 15.35
N LEU A 71 5.42 22.78 14.14
CA LEU A 71 4.96 21.51 13.61
C LEU A 71 6.17 20.69 13.17
N ILE A 72 6.56 19.72 13.99
CA ILE A 72 7.53 18.69 13.58
C ILE A 72 6.77 17.67 12.73
N ARG A 73 6.95 17.74 11.41
CA ARG A 73 6.35 16.78 10.47
C ARG A 73 7.36 15.71 10.12
N GLN A 74 7.07 14.46 10.46
CA GLN A 74 7.80 13.32 9.92
C GLN A 74 7.24 13.03 8.52
N ARG A 75 8.01 13.30 7.46
CA ARG A 75 7.68 12.79 6.11
C ARG A 75 7.83 11.27 6.15
N LYS A 76 6.84 10.50 5.73
CA LYS A 76 6.96 9.04 5.68
C LYS A 76 7.80 8.63 4.46
N PRO A 77 8.63 7.59 4.59
CA PRO A 77 9.48 7.16 3.48
C PRO A 77 8.63 6.54 2.38
N ASP A 78 8.67 7.10 1.19
CA ASP A 78 8.07 6.51 -0.01
C ASP A 78 9.15 5.86 -0.88
N LEU A 79 8.74 5.08 -1.87
CA LEU A 79 9.66 4.37 -2.76
C LEU A 79 9.59 4.94 -4.17
N THR A 80 10.74 5.24 -4.77
CA THR A 80 10.79 5.72 -6.16
C THR A 80 11.72 4.87 -6.99
N ILE A 81 11.25 4.45 -8.17
CA ILE A 81 12.03 3.74 -9.18
C ILE A 81 12.51 4.74 -10.22
N TYR A 82 13.79 4.65 -10.57
CA TYR A 82 14.46 5.55 -11.50
C TYR A 82 14.98 4.79 -12.73
N ASP A 83 14.79 5.38 -13.90
CA ASP A 83 15.39 4.98 -15.18
C ASP A 83 16.77 5.66 -15.28
N THR A 84 17.84 4.87 -15.19
CA THR A 84 19.23 5.35 -15.28
C THR A 84 19.73 5.43 -16.72
N GLU A 85 19.02 4.83 -17.66
CA GLU A 85 19.44 4.65 -19.06
C GLU A 85 18.31 4.96 -20.05
N ARG A 86 17.88 6.23 -20.06
CA ARG A 86 16.72 6.72 -20.84
C ARG A 86 16.68 6.30 -22.32
N ASN A 87 17.84 6.14 -22.95
CA ASN A 87 17.97 5.85 -24.38
C ASN A 87 18.08 4.36 -24.73
N ARG A 88 17.98 3.46 -23.75
CA ARG A 88 18.08 2.02 -24.02
C ARG A 88 16.84 1.52 -24.77
N PRO A 89 16.98 0.50 -25.64
CA PRO A 89 15.83 -0.17 -26.23
C PRO A 89 15.00 -0.86 -25.15
N ARG A 90 13.75 -0.43 -24.99
CA ARG A 90 12.80 -0.99 -24.03
C ARG A 90 12.14 -2.23 -24.63
N ARG A 91 12.12 -3.32 -23.88
CA ARG A 91 11.44 -4.56 -24.30
C ARG A 91 10.16 -4.69 -23.49
N GLY A 92 9.03 -4.87 -24.15
CA GLY A 92 7.81 -5.29 -23.45
C GLY A 92 8.05 -6.60 -22.73
N SER A 93 7.59 -6.69 -21.48
CA SER A 93 7.55 -7.93 -20.71
C SER A 93 6.15 -8.53 -20.83
N ASP A 94 6.07 -9.81 -21.15
CA ASP A 94 4.79 -10.53 -21.09
C ASP A 94 4.37 -10.69 -19.63
N ALA A 95 3.22 -10.15 -19.27
CA ALA A 95 2.61 -10.30 -17.95
C ALA A 95 2.27 -11.78 -17.70
N SER A 96 3.12 -12.51 -16.97
CA SER A 96 2.83 -13.90 -16.59
C SER A 96 2.51 -14.00 -15.10
N GLY A 97 1.24 -14.24 -14.77
CA GLY A 97 0.81 -14.54 -13.40
C GLY A 97 0.45 -13.35 -12.50
N SER A 98 0.19 -12.18 -13.09
CA SER A 98 -0.35 -11.01 -12.38
C SER A 98 -1.87 -11.14 -12.18
N ALA A 99 -2.38 -10.49 -11.14
CA ALA A 99 -3.81 -10.45 -10.85
C ALA A 99 -4.58 -9.65 -11.92
N VAL A 100 -5.90 -9.84 -11.99
CA VAL A 100 -6.79 -9.01 -12.81
C VAL A 100 -7.37 -7.91 -11.91
N ALA A 101 -7.39 -6.66 -12.40
CA ALA A 101 -7.95 -5.54 -11.68
C ALA A 101 -9.44 -5.78 -11.38
N THR A 102 -9.86 -5.51 -10.14
CA THR A 102 -11.27 -5.59 -9.73
C THR A 102 -12.05 -4.36 -10.20
N LEU A 103 -11.35 -3.25 -10.45
CA LEU A 103 -11.91 -1.99 -10.89
C LEU A 103 -10.90 -1.29 -11.81
N VAL A 104 -11.39 -0.77 -12.95
CA VAL A 104 -10.60 0.05 -13.87
C VAL A 104 -11.35 1.35 -14.10
N LEU A 105 -10.71 2.48 -13.80
CA LEU A 105 -11.28 3.82 -13.94
C LEU A 105 -10.40 4.69 -14.85
N PRO A 106 -10.99 5.63 -15.61
CA PRO A 106 -10.24 6.73 -16.18
C PRO A 106 -9.49 7.49 -15.08
N LEU A 107 -8.21 7.76 -15.28
CA LEU A 107 -7.37 8.38 -14.26
C LEU A 107 -7.94 9.72 -13.77
N SER A 108 -8.52 10.49 -14.69
CA SER A 108 -9.19 11.77 -14.39
C SER A 108 -10.36 11.64 -13.41
N GLU A 109 -11.04 10.50 -13.36
CA GLU A 109 -12.15 10.25 -12.42
C GLU A 109 -11.66 9.95 -11.00
N THR A 110 -10.40 9.51 -10.87
CA THR A 110 -9.79 9.20 -9.56
C THR A 110 -9.23 10.40 -8.82
N LEU A 111 -9.11 11.54 -9.51
CA LEU A 111 -8.58 12.78 -8.95
C LEU A 111 -9.73 13.62 -8.40
N PRO A 112 -9.65 14.11 -7.15
CA PRO A 112 -10.59 15.11 -6.67
C PRO A 112 -10.28 16.41 -7.43
N ILE A 113 -11.13 16.78 -8.38
CA ILE A 113 -10.95 17.99 -9.18
C ILE A 113 -11.27 19.21 -8.30
N THR A 114 -10.24 19.92 -7.83
CA THR A 114 -10.38 21.24 -7.20
C THR A 114 -9.41 22.24 -7.85
N ASP A 115 -9.82 23.50 -7.97
CA ASP A 115 -9.00 24.56 -8.55
C ASP A 115 -7.70 24.81 -7.73
N GLU A 116 -7.71 24.52 -6.43
CA GLU A 116 -6.57 24.70 -5.52
C GLU A 116 -5.44 23.68 -5.77
N SER A 117 -5.77 22.41 -6.06
CA SER A 117 -4.77 21.37 -6.33
C SER A 117 -3.98 21.62 -7.62
N PHE A 118 -4.56 22.33 -8.58
CA PHE A 118 -3.88 22.74 -9.81
C PHE A 118 -2.72 23.70 -9.53
N TYR A 119 -2.90 24.68 -8.63
CA TYR A 119 -1.87 25.66 -8.29
C TYR A 119 -0.76 25.06 -7.42
N SER A 120 -1.09 24.18 -6.46
CA SER A 120 -0.10 23.46 -5.65
C SER A 120 0.81 22.58 -6.51
N ALA A 121 0.24 21.85 -7.47
CA ALA A 121 0.98 20.92 -8.31
C ALA A 121 1.97 21.59 -9.26
N LEU A 122 1.64 22.79 -9.75
CA LEU A 122 2.51 23.62 -10.59
C LEU A 122 3.79 24.05 -9.86
N ILE A 123 3.75 24.12 -8.52
CA ILE A 123 4.90 24.48 -7.67
C ILE A 123 5.72 23.24 -7.27
N ILE A 124 5.10 22.05 -7.23
CA ILE A 124 5.65 20.88 -6.53
C ILE A 124 6.54 19.97 -7.40
N TYR A 125 6.47 20.00 -8.74
CA TYR A 125 7.43 19.26 -9.56
C TYR A 125 7.78 19.98 -10.88
N GLU A 126 8.86 20.75 -10.85
CA GLU A 126 9.69 20.89 -12.06
C GLU A 126 10.47 19.56 -12.19
N GLN A 127 10.13 18.78 -13.20
CA GLN A 127 10.74 17.50 -13.53
C GLN A 127 12.23 17.70 -13.83
N GLN A 128 13.06 17.72 -12.80
CA GLN A 128 14.50 17.63 -12.93
C GLN A 128 14.89 16.18 -12.74
N ASP A 129 15.54 15.60 -13.75
CA ASP A 129 16.24 14.32 -13.61
C ASP A 129 17.07 14.40 -12.31
N ASP A 130 16.91 13.43 -11.42
CA ASP A 130 17.75 13.37 -10.24
C ASP A 130 19.17 13.12 -10.74
N LYS A 131 20.06 14.10 -10.57
CA LYS A 131 21.43 14.01 -11.07
C LYS A 131 22.20 12.82 -10.48
N ARG A 132 21.75 12.27 -9.36
CA ARG A 132 22.32 11.10 -8.70
C ARG A 132 21.69 9.79 -9.18
N PHE A 133 20.39 9.78 -9.43
CA PHE A 133 19.62 8.54 -9.61
C PHE A 133 18.98 8.36 -11.00
N GLY A 134 18.90 9.41 -11.81
CA GLY A 134 18.28 9.38 -13.13
C GLY A 134 16.84 9.90 -13.11
N ARG A 135 16.03 9.45 -14.08
CA ARG A 135 14.67 9.95 -14.24
C ARG A 135 13.69 9.10 -13.42
N PRO A 136 12.89 9.68 -12.50
CA PRO A 136 11.88 8.91 -11.79
C PRO A 136 10.80 8.43 -12.78
N VAL A 137 10.39 7.17 -12.67
CA VAL A 137 9.39 6.56 -13.57
C VAL A 137 8.15 6.08 -12.84
N THR A 138 8.31 5.58 -11.61
CA THR A 138 7.21 5.03 -10.81
C THR A 138 7.46 5.31 -9.33
N ARG A 139 6.47 5.87 -8.67
CA ARG A 139 6.43 6.05 -7.21
C ARG A 139 5.50 5.01 -6.61
N ILE A 140 5.89 4.44 -5.47
CA ILE A 140 5.05 3.55 -4.67
C ILE A 140 4.84 4.19 -3.30
N GLU A 141 3.58 4.34 -2.92
CA GLU A 141 3.15 4.92 -1.65
C GLU A 141 2.34 3.88 -0.86
N LEU A 142 2.70 3.68 0.41
CA LEU A 142 1.88 2.94 1.36
C LEU A 142 1.01 3.95 2.12
N LEU A 143 -0.30 3.91 1.92
CA LEU A 143 -1.19 4.88 2.55
C LEU A 143 -1.11 4.78 4.08
N SER A 144 -1.18 5.93 4.74
CA SER A 144 -1.22 6.03 6.18
C SER A 144 -2.53 6.66 6.69
N PRO A 145 -2.89 6.50 7.97
CA PRO A 145 -4.15 7.04 8.50
C PRO A 145 -4.31 8.55 8.26
N THR A 146 -3.21 9.30 8.25
CA THR A 146 -3.21 10.75 7.98
C THR A 146 -3.48 11.11 6.52
N ASN A 147 -3.22 10.21 5.57
CA ASN A 147 -3.57 10.40 4.16
C ASN A 147 -5.09 10.27 3.93
N LYS A 148 -5.79 9.53 4.79
CA LYS A 148 -7.22 9.17 4.62
C LYS A 148 -8.17 10.02 5.47
N SER A 149 -7.67 10.51 6.61
CA SER A 149 -8.45 11.35 7.52
C SER A 149 -8.66 12.74 6.93
N SER A 150 -9.90 13.24 6.96
CA SER A 150 -10.22 14.62 6.56
C SER A 150 -9.31 15.62 7.28
N GLY A 151 -8.70 16.55 6.53
CA GLY A 151 -7.80 17.57 7.09
C GLY A 151 -6.54 17.77 6.26
N HIS A 152 -5.54 18.46 6.81
CA HIS A 152 -4.32 18.84 6.09
C HIS A 152 -3.56 17.67 5.47
N GLY A 153 -3.53 16.50 6.13
CA GLY A 153 -2.84 15.31 5.61
C GLY A 153 -3.46 14.77 4.33
N TYR A 154 -4.79 14.75 4.25
CA TYR A 154 -5.53 14.37 3.04
C TYR A 154 -5.25 15.33 1.87
N PHE A 155 -5.34 16.64 2.10
CA PHE A 155 -5.09 17.63 1.03
C PHE A 155 -3.65 17.56 0.50
N GLN A 156 -2.67 17.36 1.38
CA GLN A 156 -1.27 17.18 0.96
C GLN A 156 -1.07 15.91 0.14
N TYR A 157 -1.73 14.82 0.52
CA TYR A 157 -1.70 13.59 -0.25
C TYR A 157 -2.31 13.81 -1.64
N VAL A 158 -3.48 14.43 -1.72
CA VAL A 158 -4.15 14.77 -2.99
C VAL A 158 -3.26 15.62 -3.90
N ASP A 159 -2.65 16.68 -3.35
CA ASP A 159 -1.78 17.57 -4.12
C ASP A 159 -0.54 16.83 -4.65
N LYS A 160 0.09 15.99 -3.83
CA LYS A 160 1.23 15.16 -4.25
C LYS A 160 0.84 14.14 -5.31
N ARG A 161 -0.31 13.48 -5.12
CA ARG A 161 -0.86 12.51 -6.07
C ARG A 161 -1.06 13.16 -7.43
N TYR A 162 -1.77 14.30 -7.47
CA TYR A 162 -1.97 15.04 -8.70
C TYR A 162 -0.64 15.48 -9.32
N ALA A 163 0.28 16.04 -8.52
CA ALA A 163 1.56 16.52 -9.04
C ALA A 163 2.43 15.40 -9.62
N ALA A 164 2.47 14.23 -8.97
CA ALA A 164 3.15 13.04 -9.49
C ALA A 164 2.57 12.62 -10.85
N LEU A 165 1.26 12.40 -10.92
CA LEU A 165 0.59 11.95 -12.14
C LEU A 165 0.67 12.99 -13.28
N ASN A 166 0.52 14.27 -12.95
CA ASN A 166 0.64 15.38 -13.91
C ASN A 166 2.07 15.52 -14.48
N SER A 167 3.09 15.11 -13.72
CA SER A 167 4.49 15.05 -14.22
C SER A 167 4.76 13.84 -15.14
N GLY A 168 3.78 12.96 -15.33
CA GLY A 168 3.92 11.71 -16.08
C GLY A 168 4.53 10.56 -15.27
N LEU A 169 4.65 10.72 -13.95
CA LEU A 169 5.10 9.67 -13.04
C LEU A 169 3.96 8.67 -12.83
N ARG A 170 4.26 7.37 -12.89
CA ARG A 170 3.31 6.32 -12.49
C ARG A 170 3.23 6.28 -10.98
N LEU A 171 2.04 6.00 -10.45
CA LEU A 171 1.82 5.92 -9.02
C LEU A 171 1.20 4.58 -8.64
N VAL A 172 1.80 3.90 -7.67
CA VAL A 172 1.28 2.66 -7.08
C VAL A 172 0.93 2.93 -5.63
N GLU A 173 -0.32 2.74 -5.27
CA GLU A 173 -0.87 3.12 -3.96
C GLU A 173 -1.35 1.85 -3.25
N ILE A 174 -0.75 1.54 -2.10
CA ILE A 174 -1.06 0.37 -1.28
C ILE A 174 -1.92 0.82 -0.10
N ASP A 175 -3.14 0.33 0.00
CA ASP A 175 -4.08 0.64 1.07
C ASP A 175 -4.42 -0.62 1.88
N TYR A 176 -3.82 -0.75 3.06
CA TYR A 176 -4.17 -1.81 4.01
C TYR A 176 -5.14 -1.30 5.12
N LEU A 177 -5.64 -0.06 5.01
CA LEU A 177 -6.40 0.62 6.05
C LEU A 177 -7.90 0.59 5.76
N HIS A 178 -8.63 -0.37 6.32
CA HIS A 178 -10.06 -0.53 6.03
C HIS A 178 -11.00 0.35 6.87
N GLU A 179 -10.51 0.94 7.96
CA GLU A 179 -11.37 1.67 8.91
C GLU A 179 -11.82 3.05 8.40
N THR A 180 -11.23 3.53 7.31
CA THR A 180 -11.54 4.80 6.68
C THR A 180 -11.65 4.60 5.16
N PRO A 181 -12.51 5.36 4.45
CA PRO A 181 -12.61 5.27 2.99
C PRO A 181 -11.27 5.54 2.30
N SER A 182 -11.05 4.89 1.16
CA SER A 182 -9.89 5.19 0.31
C SER A 182 -9.92 6.67 -0.09
N PRO A 183 -8.76 7.36 -0.13
CA PRO A 183 -8.70 8.75 -0.57
C PRO A 183 -8.73 8.87 -2.11
N ILE A 184 -8.69 7.74 -2.83
CA ILE A 184 -8.79 7.68 -4.30
C ILE A 184 -10.28 7.72 -4.68
N ASN A 185 -10.67 8.70 -5.48
CA ASN A 185 -12.06 8.86 -5.88
C ASN A 185 -12.54 7.69 -6.76
N GLY A 186 -13.80 7.28 -6.59
CA GLY A 186 -14.41 6.17 -7.32
C GLY A 186 -14.17 4.78 -6.73
N ILE A 187 -13.26 4.61 -5.76
CA ILE A 187 -13.13 3.34 -5.02
C ILE A 187 -14.32 3.17 -4.05
N PRO A 188 -15.05 2.04 -4.11
CA PRO A 188 -16.19 1.80 -3.22
C PRO A 188 -15.82 1.85 -1.73
N HIS A 189 -16.68 2.50 -0.94
CA HIS A 189 -16.49 2.65 0.50
C HIS A 189 -16.79 1.35 1.24
N TYR A 190 -15.74 0.72 1.74
CA TYR A 190 -15.84 -0.43 2.63
C TYR A 190 -16.35 -0.02 4.03
N PRO A 191 -17.16 -0.83 4.73
CA PRO A 191 -17.72 -2.13 4.31
C PRO A 191 -19.10 -2.06 3.64
N ASN A 192 -19.63 -0.85 3.43
CA ASN A 192 -21.07 -0.65 3.19
C ASN A 192 -21.47 -0.60 1.72
N GLN A 193 -20.53 -0.48 0.79
CA GLN A 193 -20.81 -0.46 -0.65
C GLN A 193 -20.55 -1.83 -1.29
N GLU A 194 -21.33 -2.14 -2.32
CA GLU A 194 -21.14 -3.34 -3.14
C GLU A 194 -19.77 -3.32 -3.83
N ALA A 195 -19.17 -4.50 -3.99
CA ALA A 195 -17.82 -4.66 -4.56
C ALA A 195 -16.73 -3.80 -3.87
N SER A 196 -16.93 -3.49 -2.58
CA SER A 196 -15.90 -2.89 -1.74
C SER A 196 -15.05 -3.96 -1.05
N PHE A 197 -13.79 -3.64 -0.82
CA PHE A 197 -12.81 -4.50 -0.19
C PHE A 197 -12.13 -3.75 0.97
N PRO A 198 -11.67 -4.47 2.01
CA PRO A 198 -10.92 -3.86 3.11
C PRO A 198 -9.55 -3.35 2.66
N TYR A 199 -8.98 -3.93 1.59
CA TYR A 199 -7.62 -3.66 1.14
C TYR A 199 -7.56 -3.47 -0.37
N TYR A 200 -6.68 -2.56 -0.81
CA TYR A 200 -6.51 -2.23 -2.22
C TYR A 200 -5.03 -2.05 -2.57
N ILE A 201 -4.68 -2.39 -3.81
CA ILE A 201 -3.49 -1.88 -4.49
C ILE A 201 -3.99 -1.16 -5.75
N THR A 202 -3.61 0.09 -5.97
CA THR A 202 -4.02 0.85 -7.17
C THR A 202 -2.80 1.24 -7.97
N VAL A 203 -2.81 0.94 -9.27
CA VAL A 203 -1.78 1.33 -10.23
C VAL A 203 -2.37 2.40 -11.14
N SER A 204 -1.82 3.60 -11.07
CA SER A 204 -2.22 4.76 -11.87
C SER A 204 -1.13 5.07 -12.89
N ASP A 205 -1.43 4.88 -14.18
CA ASP A 205 -0.53 5.25 -15.28
C ASP A 205 -1.12 6.44 -16.07
N PRO A 206 -0.48 7.63 -16.02
CA PRO A 206 -0.94 8.82 -16.75
C PRO A 206 -0.59 8.78 -18.25
N THR A 207 -0.07 7.68 -18.80
CA THR A 207 0.32 7.58 -20.20
C THR A 207 -0.91 7.33 -21.09
N PRO A 208 -1.05 8.00 -22.26
CA PRO A 208 -0.15 9.02 -22.84
C PRO A 208 -0.38 10.44 -22.31
N SER A 209 -1.49 10.69 -21.61
CA SER A 209 -1.78 11.95 -20.93
C SER A 209 -2.71 11.69 -19.74
N LEU A 210 -2.74 12.60 -18.76
CA LEU A 210 -3.56 12.48 -17.55
C LEU A 210 -5.04 12.15 -17.87
N GLU A 211 -5.59 12.75 -18.92
CA GLU A 211 -6.97 12.56 -19.40
C GLU A 211 -7.24 11.17 -20.00
N LYS A 212 -6.21 10.52 -20.52
CA LYS A 212 -6.29 9.21 -21.21
C LYS A 212 -5.70 8.07 -20.40
N GLY A 213 -5.06 8.39 -19.29
CA GLY A 213 -4.49 7.43 -18.35
C GLY A 213 -5.57 6.60 -17.67
N LEU A 214 -5.15 5.51 -17.06
CA LEU A 214 -6.02 4.59 -16.34
C LEU A 214 -5.51 4.38 -14.92
N SER A 215 -6.45 4.12 -14.02
CA SER A 215 -6.19 3.56 -12.70
C SER A 215 -6.78 2.15 -12.63
N GLU A 216 -5.92 1.17 -12.40
CA GLU A 216 -6.27 -0.23 -12.18
C GLU A 216 -6.18 -0.54 -10.69
N THR A 217 -7.31 -0.86 -10.07
CA THR A 217 -7.40 -1.16 -8.64
C THR A 217 -7.65 -2.66 -8.44
N TYR A 218 -6.87 -3.24 -7.54
CA TYR A 218 -6.88 -4.63 -7.13
C TYR A 218 -7.37 -4.71 -5.69
N GLY A 219 -8.67 -4.92 -5.51
CA GLY A 219 -9.30 -5.14 -4.21
C GLY A 219 -9.22 -6.60 -3.78
N PHE A 220 -8.99 -6.85 -2.49
CA PHE A 220 -8.94 -8.22 -1.94
C PHE A 220 -9.44 -8.25 -0.49
N ALA A 221 -10.11 -9.35 -0.13
CA ALA A 221 -10.78 -9.51 1.16
C ALA A 221 -9.84 -9.99 2.27
N VAL A 222 -10.36 -10.08 3.51
CA VAL A 222 -9.61 -10.71 4.60
C VAL A 222 -9.35 -12.18 4.28
N ASP A 223 -8.15 -12.65 4.61
CA ASP A 223 -7.70 -14.02 4.35
C ASP A 223 -7.66 -14.44 2.87
N GLU A 224 -7.73 -13.48 1.94
CA GLU A 224 -7.36 -13.68 0.54
C GLU A 224 -5.87 -13.33 0.34
N PRO A 225 -5.14 -14.04 -0.53
CA PRO A 225 -3.77 -13.68 -0.84
C PRO A 225 -3.67 -12.23 -1.33
N ILE A 226 -2.67 -11.48 -0.83
CA ILE A 226 -2.35 -10.16 -1.40
C ILE A 226 -1.92 -10.39 -2.86
N PRO A 227 -2.52 -9.70 -3.84
CA PRO A 227 -2.28 -9.97 -5.25
C PRO A 227 -0.85 -9.66 -5.66
N LYS A 228 -0.34 -10.43 -6.63
CA LYS A 228 0.81 -10.02 -7.42
C LYS A 228 0.33 -9.01 -8.45
N VAL A 229 0.97 -7.86 -8.52
CA VAL A 229 0.57 -6.78 -9.43
C VAL A 229 1.78 -6.36 -10.26
N ASP A 230 1.54 -6.22 -11.56
CA ASP A 230 2.51 -5.66 -12.49
C ASP A 230 2.57 -4.15 -12.29
N ILE A 231 3.70 -3.65 -11.80
CA ILE A 231 3.93 -2.21 -11.71
C ILE A 231 4.59 -1.72 -13.00
N PRO A 232 4.10 -0.63 -13.59
CA PRO A 232 4.68 -0.10 -14.81
C PRO A 232 6.03 0.55 -14.50
N LEU A 233 7.00 0.43 -15.41
CA LEU A 233 8.29 1.10 -15.39
C LEU A 233 8.32 2.17 -16.49
N ALA A 234 9.41 2.27 -17.27
CA ALA A 234 9.46 3.19 -18.39
C ALA A 234 8.86 2.55 -19.65
N GLY A 235 8.06 3.32 -20.41
CA GLY A 235 7.48 2.82 -21.66
C GLY A 235 6.45 1.71 -21.40
N THR A 236 6.73 0.51 -21.91
CA THR A 236 5.86 -0.68 -21.77
C THR A 236 6.50 -1.80 -20.95
N GLU A 237 7.62 -1.51 -20.26
CA GLU A 237 8.23 -2.46 -19.31
C GLU A 237 7.36 -2.55 -18.05
N LEU A 238 7.10 -3.76 -17.58
CA LEU A 238 6.37 -4.06 -16.36
C LEU A 238 7.28 -4.84 -15.40
N LEU A 239 7.08 -4.62 -14.10
CA LEU A 239 7.72 -5.40 -13.04
C LEU A 239 6.64 -6.11 -12.21
N PRO A 240 6.53 -7.46 -12.26
CA PRO A 240 5.64 -8.19 -11.36
C PRO A 240 6.15 -8.09 -9.92
N VAL A 241 5.33 -7.56 -9.01
CA VAL A 241 5.67 -7.42 -7.59
C VAL A 241 4.79 -8.31 -6.72
N ASP A 242 5.43 -9.12 -5.86
CA ASP A 242 4.77 -9.99 -4.88
C ASP A 242 4.61 -9.27 -3.53
N PHE A 243 3.56 -8.44 -3.44
CA PHE A 243 3.23 -7.69 -2.22
C PHE A 243 2.91 -8.61 -1.03
N GLY A 244 2.36 -9.80 -1.28
CA GLY A 244 2.10 -10.81 -0.25
C GLY A 244 3.38 -11.37 0.37
N GLY A 245 4.39 -11.66 -0.46
CA GLY A 245 5.71 -12.06 -0.02
C GLY A 245 6.36 -11.00 0.87
N VAL A 246 6.28 -9.73 0.46
CA VAL A 246 6.82 -8.58 1.21
C VAL A 246 6.10 -8.39 2.56
N TYR A 247 4.77 -8.46 2.57
CA TYR A 247 3.98 -8.33 3.80
C TYR A 247 4.34 -9.43 4.80
N ASN A 248 4.41 -10.68 4.35
CA ASN A 248 4.74 -11.82 5.21
C ASN A 248 6.19 -11.76 5.71
N ARG A 249 7.12 -11.27 4.89
CA ARG A 249 8.49 -10.98 5.32
C ARG A 249 8.49 -9.93 6.45
N THR A 250 7.81 -8.81 6.23
CA THR A 250 7.71 -7.71 7.21
C THR A 250 7.12 -8.19 8.53
N PHE A 251 6.00 -8.92 8.47
CA PHE A 251 5.34 -9.52 9.64
C PHE A 251 6.31 -10.40 10.45
N ARG A 252 7.03 -11.30 9.78
CA ARG A 252 7.93 -12.26 10.43
C ARG A 252 9.24 -11.64 10.93
N LYS A 253 9.69 -10.54 10.33
CA LYS A 253 10.98 -9.90 10.61
C LYS A 253 11.11 -9.44 12.06
N LEU A 254 10.03 -8.89 12.63
CA LEU A 254 10.03 -8.38 14.00
C LEU A 254 9.07 -9.19 14.89
N GLN A 255 9.62 -9.76 15.96
CA GLN A 255 8.81 -10.46 16.98
C GLN A 255 7.76 -9.54 17.62
N ALA A 256 8.00 -8.22 17.63
CA ALA A 256 7.02 -7.24 18.09
C ALA A 256 5.66 -7.42 17.42
N TYR A 257 5.60 -7.67 16.10
CA TYR A 257 4.33 -7.86 15.40
C TYR A 257 3.59 -9.12 15.86
N SER A 258 4.30 -10.24 15.99
CA SER A 258 3.71 -11.47 16.55
C SER A 258 3.28 -11.34 18.02
N TYR A 259 3.88 -10.41 18.78
CA TYR A 259 3.51 -10.14 20.17
C TYR A 259 2.22 -9.32 20.28
N LEU A 260 1.97 -8.43 19.33
CA LEU A 260 0.75 -7.63 19.23
C LEU A 260 -0.47 -8.44 18.75
N VAL A 261 -0.23 -9.60 18.14
CA VAL A 261 -1.29 -10.48 17.62
C VAL A 261 -1.61 -11.58 18.63
N ASP A 262 -2.87 -11.66 19.04
CA ASP A 262 -3.43 -12.77 19.82
C ASP A 262 -4.66 -13.32 19.12
N TYR A 263 -4.56 -14.52 18.54
CA TYR A 263 -5.64 -15.14 17.77
C TYR A 263 -6.81 -15.67 18.63
N GLU A 264 -6.72 -15.59 19.96
CA GLU A 264 -7.86 -15.86 20.86
C GLU A 264 -8.76 -14.65 21.08
N GLN A 265 -8.32 -13.46 20.68
CA GLN A 265 -9.06 -12.22 20.86
C GLN A 265 -9.49 -11.69 19.49
N LEU A 266 -10.72 -11.20 19.39
CA LEU A 266 -11.16 -10.53 18.18
C LEU A 266 -10.26 -9.30 17.90
N PRO A 267 -10.00 -8.98 16.62
CA PRO A 267 -9.34 -7.73 16.25
C PRO A 267 -10.02 -6.51 16.88
N ILE A 268 -9.25 -5.46 17.15
CA ILE A 268 -9.79 -4.17 17.60
C ILE A 268 -10.74 -3.62 16.51
N ASN A 269 -11.86 -3.02 16.91
CA ASN A 269 -12.91 -2.53 16.01
C ASN A 269 -13.42 -3.60 15.02
N PHE A 270 -13.53 -4.85 15.47
CA PHE A 270 -13.99 -5.99 14.67
C PHE A 270 -15.28 -5.71 13.89
N GLU A 271 -16.19 -4.93 14.47
CA GLU A 271 -17.46 -4.52 13.88
C GLU A 271 -17.32 -3.61 12.65
N ARG A 272 -16.12 -3.05 12.38
CA ARG A 272 -15.84 -2.26 11.16
C ARG A 272 -15.54 -3.12 9.93
N TYR A 273 -15.37 -4.44 10.10
CA TYR A 273 -15.32 -5.36 8.97
C TYR A 273 -16.73 -5.69 8.46
N SER A 274 -16.85 -5.99 7.17
CA SER A 274 -18.07 -6.54 6.57
C SER A 274 -18.46 -7.86 7.24
N GLU A 275 -19.73 -8.27 7.18
CA GLU A 275 -20.16 -9.55 7.76
C GLU A 275 -19.37 -10.74 7.17
N ALA A 276 -19.06 -10.68 5.87
CA ALA A 276 -18.25 -11.70 5.20
C ALA A 276 -16.81 -11.75 5.73
N ASP A 277 -16.18 -10.60 5.96
CA ASP A 277 -14.82 -10.54 6.50
C ASP A 277 -14.77 -10.88 7.99
N GLN A 278 -15.80 -10.53 8.76
CA GLN A 278 -15.97 -10.97 10.13
C GLN A 278 -16.01 -12.51 10.20
N GLU A 279 -16.72 -13.17 9.28
CA GLU A 279 -16.76 -14.63 9.21
C GLU A 279 -15.40 -15.23 8.81
N ARG A 280 -14.71 -14.64 7.83
CA ARG A 280 -13.34 -15.05 7.44
C ARG A 280 -12.36 -14.95 8.60
N ILE A 281 -12.44 -13.88 9.40
CA ILE A 281 -11.64 -13.70 10.62
C ILE A 281 -11.95 -14.81 11.64
N LYS A 282 -13.23 -15.06 11.94
CA LYS A 282 -13.64 -16.10 12.90
C LYS A 282 -13.16 -17.48 12.48
N ARG A 283 -13.36 -17.86 11.21
CA ARG A 283 -12.88 -19.13 10.65
C ARG A 283 -11.35 -19.25 10.74
N ARG A 284 -10.64 -18.16 10.49
CA ARG A 284 -9.18 -18.12 10.65
C ARG A 284 -8.76 -18.34 12.10
N MET A 285 -9.39 -17.66 13.05
CA MET A 285 -9.13 -17.84 14.49
C MET A 285 -9.41 -19.28 14.92
N GLU A 286 -10.54 -19.85 14.52
CA GLU A 286 -10.88 -21.24 14.81
C GLU A 286 -9.84 -22.23 14.25
N THR A 287 -9.42 -22.02 13.00
CA THR A 287 -8.38 -22.84 12.36
C THR A 287 -7.07 -22.81 13.17
N VAL A 288 -6.66 -21.63 13.61
CA VAL A 288 -5.43 -21.45 14.41
C VAL A 288 -5.58 -22.11 15.79
N ARG A 289 -6.75 -21.96 16.43
CA ARG A 289 -7.04 -22.59 17.73
C ARG A 289 -7.01 -24.11 17.65
N LEU A 290 -7.68 -24.71 16.66
CA LEU A 290 -7.68 -26.15 16.44
C LEU A 290 -6.28 -26.70 16.16
N ALA A 291 -5.49 -26.00 15.35
CA ALA A 291 -4.10 -26.36 15.10
C ALA A 291 -3.27 -26.36 16.41
N GLN A 292 -3.44 -25.34 17.25
CA GLN A 292 -2.76 -25.25 18.55
C GLN A 292 -3.19 -26.38 19.51
N GLU A 293 -4.49 -26.69 19.60
CA GLU A 293 -5.03 -27.78 20.43
C GLU A 293 -4.52 -29.15 20.00
N GLN A 294 -4.32 -29.35 18.69
CA GLN A 294 -3.76 -30.57 18.11
C GLN A 294 -2.22 -30.66 18.24
N GLY A 295 -1.58 -29.63 18.82
CA GLY A 295 -0.12 -29.58 18.98
C GLY A 295 0.63 -29.31 17.67
N ALA A 296 -0.03 -28.76 16.64
CA ALA A 296 0.61 -28.39 15.39
C ALA A 296 1.54 -27.19 15.59
N ASN A 297 2.61 -27.14 14.80
CA ASN A 297 3.52 -26.02 14.77
C ASN A 297 2.93 -24.86 13.95
N LEU A 298 2.45 -23.79 14.61
CA LEU A 298 1.85 -22.65 13.93
C LEU A 298 2.81 -21.92 12.95
N GLU A 299 4.13 -22.16 13.05
CA GLU A 299 5.11 -21.62 12.09
C GLU A 299 5.04 -22.30 10.71
N GLU A 300 4.23 -23.34 10.55
CA GLU A 300 3.96 -24.02 9.27
C GLU A 300 2.70 -23.52 8.56
N GLY A 301 1.89 -22.65 9.20
CA GLY A 301 0.69 -22.04 8.62
C GLY A 301 0.98 -21.06 7.46
N PRO A 302 0.02 -20.26 6.96
CA PRO A 302 -1.39 -20.33 7.30
C PRO A 302 -1.95 -21.68 6.88
N PHE A 303 -2.68 -22.34 7.79
CA PHE A 303 -3.35 -23.60 7.47
C PHE A 303 -4.55 -23.34 6.55
N PRO A 304 -4.97 -24.30 5.70
CA PRO A 304 -6.20 -24.15 4.92
C PRO A 304 -7.39 -23.95 5.86
N LEU A 305 -8.33 -23.09 5.47
CA LEU A 305 -9.60 -23.01 6.18
C LEU A 305 -10.34 -24.33 5.99
N PRO A 306 -11.05 -24.87 7.01
CA PRO A 306 -11.86 -26.07 6.86
C PRO A 306 -12.91 -25.85 5.78
N ASP A 307 -13.14 -26.84 4.90
CA ASP A 307 -14.21 -26.79 3.90
C ASP A 307 -15.57 -26.59 4.61
N VAL A 308 -16.43 -25.72 4.05
CA VAL A 308 -17.79 -25.48 4.53
C VAL A 308 -18.73 -26.59 4.04
#